data_AF-A0A7K2M2E1-F1
#
_entry.id   AF-A0A7K2M2E1-F1
#
_cell.length_a   1.000
_cell.length_b   1.000
_cell.length_c   1.000
_cell.angle_alpha   90.00
_cell.angle_beta   90.00
_cell.angle_gamma   90.00
#
_symmetry.space_group_name_H-M   'P 1'
#
loop_
_entity.id
_entity.type
_entity.pdbx_description
1 polymer ?
#
loop_
_entity_poly.entity_id
_entity_poly.type
_entity_poly.pdbx_seq_one_letter_code
_entity_poly.pdbx_strand_id
1 'polypeptide(L)'
;AAAGRMLACRGEVRDRELVLAALREAVRGEGPDAATLWTLVDGAGRLGIACAAPVLRHVYRETASSHLRHRAARALAATDPSFPAGFAVECLWDCEETTRELAARHAETGDTRVVDQLRRLAADPAEEAEVQTAVRSRIGPDTPTV
;
A
#
# COMPACT_ATOMS: atom_id res chain seq x y z
N ALA A 1 15.70 -18.54 0.49
CA ALA A 1 14.99 -17.42 1.15
C ALA A 1 15.93 -16.32 1.70
N ALA A 2 16.96 -16.64 2.49
CA ALA A 2 17.80 -15.61 3.16
C ALA A 2 18.52 -14.64 2.20
N ALA A 3 19.13 -15.14 1.11
CA ALA A 3 19.79 -14.29 0.12
C ALA A 3 18.82 -13.29 -0.55
N GLY A 4 17.62 -13.74 -0.93
CA GLY A 4 16.59 -12.86 -1.50
C GLY A 4 16.16 -11.74 -0.56
N ARG A 5 16.04 -12.03 0.75
CA ARG A 5 15.75 -10.99 1.76
C ARG A 5 16.91 -10.00 1.95
N MET A 6 18.15 -10.48 1.90
CA MET A 6 19.32 -9.60 1.95
C MET A 6 19.34 -8.63 0.77
N LEU A 7 19.06 -9.11 -0.45
CA LEU A 7 18.94 -8.27 -1.65
C LEU A 7 17.73 -7.33 -1.57
N ALA A 8 16.60 -7.77 -1.03
CA ALA A 8 15.44 -6.92 -0.81
C ALA A 8 15.78 -5.72 0.11
N CYS A 9 16.54 -5.95 1.17
CA CYS A 9 17.00 -4.90 2.08
C CYS A 9 18.09 -3.99 1.49
N ARG A 10 19.10 -4.57 0.82
CA ARG A 10 20.38 -3.90 0.53
C ARG A 10 20.75 -3.84 -0.95
N GLY A 11 20.08 -4.61 -1.79
CA GLY A 11 20.35 -4.69 -3.21
C GLY A 11 19.98 -3.42 -3.97
N GLU A 12 20.38 -3.40 -5.22
CA GLU A 12 20.23 -2.30 -6.16
C GLU A 12 19.37 -2.73 -7.35
N VAL A 13 19.28 -1.87 -8.37
CA VAL A 13 18.47 -2.11 -9.59
C VAL A 13 18.83 -3.43 -10.29
N ARG A 14 20.10 -3.85 -10.26
CA ARG A 14 20.55 -5.13 -10.84
C ARG A 14 20.00 -6.37 -10.13
N ASP A 15 19.56 -6.23 -8.88
CA ASP A 15 19.11 -7.35 -8.05
C ASP A 15 17.59 -7.59 -8.15
N ARG A 16 16.88 -6.75 -8.91
CA ARG A 16 15.41 -6.78 -9.02
C ARG A 16 14.88 -8.15 -9.41
N GLU A 17 15.50 -8.82 -10.38
CA GLU A 17 15.03 -10.14 -10.84
C GLU A 17 15.15 -11.20 -9.76
N LEU A 18 16.23 -11.18 -8.97
CA LEU A 18 16.46 -12.10 -7.87
C LEU A 18 15.46 -11.87 -6.72
N VAL A 19 15.16 -10.60 -6.41
CA VAL A 19 14.15 -10.24 -5.41
C VAL A 19 12.75 -10.65 -5.87
N LEU A 20 12.42 -10.41 -7.15
CA LEU A 20 11.13 -10.82 -7.73
C LEU A 20 10.95 -12.34 -7.73
N ALA A 21 12.00 -13.09 -8.09
CA ALA A 21 11.98 -14.55 -8.02
C ALA A 21 11.74 -15.02 -6.58
N ALA A 22 12.49 -14.48 -5.62
CA ALA A 22 12.32 -14.82 -4.20
C ALA A 22 10.91 -14.51 -3.68
N LEU A 23 10.32 -13.37 -4.05
CA LEU A 23 8.94 -13.01 -3.70
C LEU A 23 7.94 -14.04 -4.26
N ARG A 24 8.06 -14.39 -5.54
CA ARG A 24 7.16 -15.35 -6.18
C ARG A 24 7.29 -16.77 -5.62
N GLU A 25 8.50 -17.18 -5.26
CA GLU A 25 8.73 -18.49 -4.62
C GLU A 25 8.16 -18.51 -3.19
N ALA A 26 8.34 -17.44 -2.42
CA ALA A 26 7.79 -17.34 -1.06
C ALA A 26 6.25 -17.45 -1.07
N VAL A 27 5.57 -16.69 -1.95
CA VAL A 27 4.11 -16.77 -2.09
C VAL A 27 3.65 -18.18 -2.50
N ARG A 28 4.33 -18.81 -3.46
CA ARG A 28 3.96 -20.16 -3.94
C ARG A 28 4.22 -21.26 -2.92
N GLY A 29 5.30 -21.17 -2.16
CA GLY A 29 5.73 -22.23 -1.24
C GLY A 29 5.19 -22.08 0.18
N GLU A 30 5.02 -20.85 0.66
CA GLU A 30 4.68 -20.56 2.06
C GLU A 30 3.31 -19.87 2.22
N GLY A 31 2.73 -19.35 1.13
CA GLY A 31 1.45 -18.66 1.13
C GLY A 31 1.53 -17.14 1.38
N PRO A 32 0.39 -16.43 1.36
CA PRO A 32 0.31 -14.96 1.38
C PRO A 32 0.56 -14.32 2.75
N ASP A 33 0.63 -15.12 3.83
CA ASP A 33 0.90 -14.65 5.20
C ASP A 33 2.32 -15.00 5.69
N ALA A 34 3.17 -15.55 4.81
CA ALA A 34 4.49 -16.00 5.20
C ALA A 34 5.36 -14.86 5.75
N ALA A 35 6.02 -15.10 6.88
CA ALA A 35 6.88 -14.09 7.53
C ALA A 35 8.02 -13.61 6.60
N THR A 36 8.44 -14.44 5.64
CA THR A 36 9.45 -14.08 4.65
C THR A 36 8.99 -12.97 3.69
N LEU A 37 7.68 -12.80 3.50
CA LEU A 37 7.10 -11.79 2.60
C LEU A 37 7.32 -10.36 3.09
N TRP A 38 7.40 -10.14 4.40
CA TRP A 38 7.55 -8.81 4.99
C TRP A 38 8.70 -8.04 4.35
N THR A 39 9.89 -8.66 4.36
CA THR A 39 11.08 -8.07 3.75
C THR A 39 11.03 -8.02 2.23
N LEU A 40 10.44 -9.04 1.59
CA LEU A 40 10.42 -9.15 0.12
C LEU A 40 9.46 -8.14 -0.52
N VAL A 41 8.31 -7.89 0.11
CA VAL A 41 7.33 -6.87 -0.29
C VAL A 41 7.94 -5.48 -0.17
N ASP A 42 8.56 -5.17 0.99
CA ASP A 42 9.25 -3.89 1.20
C ASP A 42 10.37 -3.68 0.16
N GLY A 43 11.14 -4.73 -0.14
CA GLY A 43 12.18 -4.69 -1.16
C GLY A 43 11.65 -4.48 -2.58
N ALA A 44 10.54 -5.11 -2.94
CA ALA A 44 9.92 -4.94 -4.26
C ALA A 44 9.46 -3.49 -4.48
N GLY A 45 8.85 -2.88 -3.46
CA GLY A 45 8.48 -1.47 -3.46
C GLY A 45 9.71 -0.56 -3.53
N ARG A 46 10.68 -0.75 -2.63
CA ARG A 46 11.93 0.04 -2.58
C ARG A 46 12.69 0.03 -3.91
N LEU A 47 12.75 -1.14 -4.55
CA LEU A 47 13.45 -1.30 -5.82
C LEU A 47 12.60 -0.88 -7.02
N GLY A 48 11.32 -0.53 -6.86
CA GLY A 48 10.44 -0.12 -7.95
C GLY A 48 10.23 -1.23 -8.98
N ILE A 49 10.02 -2.47 -8.54
CA ILE A 49 9.85 -3.63 -9.42
C ILE A 49 8.43 -3.63 -9.99
N ALA A 50 8.19 -2.92 -11.10
CA ALA A 50 6.86 -2.84 -11.73
C ALA A 50 6.24 -4.23 -12.01
N CYS A 51 7.03 -5.20 -12.46
CA CYS A 51 6.59 -6.58 -12.71
C CYS A 51 6.17 -7.35 -11.45
N ALA A 52 6.38 -6.80 -10.25
CA ALA A 52 5.90 -7.37 -9.00
C ALA A 52 4.43 -7.05 -8.72
N ALA A 53 3.83 -6.05 -9.40
CA ALA A 53 2.46 -5.61 -9.11
C ALA A 53 1.46 -6.79 -9.02
N PRO A 54 1.38 -7.76 -9.97
CA PRO A 54 0.43 -8.86 -9.86
C PRO A 54 0.55 -9.70 -8.58
N VAL A 55 1.79 -10.00 -8.15
CA VAL A 55 2.00 -10.79 -6.92
C VAL A 55 1.76 -9.94 -5.66
N LEU A 56 2.07 -8.64 -5.69
CA LEU A 56 1.76 -7.72 -4.60
C LEU A 56 0.25 -7.53 -4.41
N ARG A 57 -0.52 -7.46 -5.51
CA ARG A 57 -2.00 -7.42 -5.47
C ARG A 57 -2.57 -8.70 -4.85
N HIS A 58 -1.99 -9.85 -5.15
CA HIS A 58 -2.38 -11.12 -4.53
C HIS A 58 -2.11 -11.10 -3.02
N VAL A 59 -0.89 -10.71 -2.59
CA VAL A 59 -0.56 -10.60 -1.16
C VAL A 59 -1.52 -9.64 -0.44
N TYR A 60 -1.79 -8.45 -1.01
CA TYR A 60 -2.72 -7.48 -0.42
C TYR A 60 -4.12 -8.09 -0.17
N ARG A 61 -4.66 -8.84 -1.14
CA ARG A 61 -6.01 -9.41 -1.07
C ARG A 61 -6.11 -10.60 -0.11
N GLU A 62 -5.10 -11.44 -0.08
CA GLU A 62 -5.18 -12.72 0.60
C GLU A 62 -4.59 -12.70 2.02
N THR A 63 -3.78 -11.71 2.37
CA THR A 63 -3.20 -11.65 3.72
C THR A 63 -4.25 -11.33 4.78
N ALA A 64 -4.24 -12.12 5.86
CA ALA A 64 -5.01 -11.84 7.07
C ALA A 64 -4.35 -10.74 7.94
N SER A 65 -3.07 -10.44 7.72
CA SER A 65 -2.34 -9.43 8.47
C SER A 65 -2.55 -8.03 7.89
N SER A 66 -3.17 -7.17 8.67
CA SER A 66 -3.36 -5.76 8.33
C SER A 66 -2.03 -5.01 8.12
N HIS A 67 -1.01 -5.29 8.93
CA HIS A 67 0.34 -4.75 8.75
C HIS A 67 1.05 -5.23 7.48
N LEU A 68 0.85 -6.49 7.06
CA LEU A 68 1.40 -6.98 5.80
C LEU A 68 0.63 -6.38 4.61
N ARG A 69 -0.69 -6.21 4.75
CA ARG A 69 -1.52 -5.51 3.77
C ARG A 69 -1.05 -4.07 3.56
N HIS A 70 -0.74 -3.33 4.63
CA HIS A 70 -0.14 -1.99 4.55
C HIS A 70 1.16 -1.99 3.73
N ARG A 71 2.06 -2.93 4.01
CA ARG A 71 3.33 -3.06 3.27
C ARG A 71 3.09 -3.36 1.79
N ALA A 72 2.15 -4.25 1.49
CA ALA A 72 1.77 -4.56 0.12
C ALA A 72 1.19 -3.33 -0.59
N ALA A 73 0.31 -2.56 0.07
CA ALA A 73 -0.24 -1.32 -0.46
C ALA A 73 0.86 -0.29 -0.75
N ARG A 74 1.81 -0.12 0.17
CA ARG A 74 2.97 0.78 -0.03
C ARG A 74 3.85 0.33 -1.20
N ALA A 75 4.09 -0.97 -1.34
CA ALA A 75 4.83 -1.51 -2.48
C ALA A 75 4.06 -1.33 -3.79
N LEU A 76 2.73 -1.48 -3.79
CA LEU A 76 1.88 -1.20 -4.95
C LEU A 76 1.92 0.27 -5.33
N ALA A 77 1.86 1.20 -4.39
CA ALA A 77 2.00 2.63 -4.66
C ALA A 77 3.29 2.98 -5.42
N ALA A 78 4.37 2.21 -5.20
CA ALA A 78 5.66 2.40 -5.87
C ALA A 78 5.82 1.62 -7.18
N THR A 79 4.98 0.63 -7.46
CA THR A 79 5.19 -0.34 -8.56
C THR A 79 4.02 -0.44 -9.55
N ASP A 80 2.83 -0.02 -9.14
CA ASP A 80 1.59 -0.21 -9.88
C ASP A 80 0.95 1.14 -10.25
N PRO A 81 0.96 1.53 -11.54
CA PRO A 81 0.37 2.81 -11.96
C PRO A 81 -1.16 2.86 -11.77
N SER A 82 -1.84 1.73 -11.60
CA SER A 82 -3.28 1.70 -11.31
C SER A 82 -3.62 1.85 -9.83
N PHE A 83 -2.60 1.94 -8.95
CA PHE A 83 -2.81 2.03 -7.50
C PHE A 83 -3.76 3.18 -7.09
N PRO A 84 -3.61 4.43 -7.60
CA PRO A 84 -4.50 5.55 -7.24
C PRO A 84 -5.99 5.29 -7.48
N ALA A 85 -6.35 4.69 -8.62
CA ALA A 85 -7.73 4.41 -9.01
C ALA A 85 -8.30 3.12 -8.39
N GLY A 86 -7.43 2.24 -7.88
CA GLY A 86 -7.79 0.91 -7.38
C GLY A 86 -7.56 0.78 -5.87
N PHE A 87 -6.46 0.12 -5.50
CA PHE A 87 -6.20 -0.23 -4.10
C PHE A 87 -6.06 0.97 -3.16
N ALA A 88 -5.61 2.14 -3.65
CA ALA A 88 -5.60 3.34 -2.83
C ALA A 88 -7.02 3.73 -2.38
N VAL A 89 -8.04 3.52 -3.22
CA VAL A 89 -9.44 3.72 -2.85
C VAL A 89 -9.85 2.72 -1.79
N GLU A 90 -9.62 1.41 -2.01
CA GLU A 90 -9.93 0.37 -1.01
C GLU A 90 -9.29 0.64 0.35
N CYS A 91 -8.03 1.10 0.36
CA CYS A 91 -7.26 1.40 1.58
C CYS A 91 -7.89 2.50 2.45
N LEU A 92 -8.80 3.35 1.94
CA LEU A 92 -9.51 4.36 2.75
C LEU A 92 -10.43 3.75 3.82
N TRP A 93 -10.79 2.48 3.66
CA TRP A 93 -11.65 1.72 4.59
C TRP A 93 -10.88 0.63 5.36
N ASP A 94 -9.54 0.61 5.26
CA ASP A 94 -8.74 -0.36 6.00
C ASP A 94 -8.77 -0.07 7.50
N CYS A 95 -8.55 -1.09 8.34
CA CYS A 95 -8.50 -0.95 9.78
C CYS A 95 -7.22 -0.24 10.26
N GLU A 96 -6.13 -0.29 9.51
CA GLU A 96 -4.86 0.34 9.88
C GLU A 96 -4.84 1.81 9.47
N GLU A 97 -4.58 2.67 10.44
CA GLU A 97 -4.39 4.11 10.28
C GLU A 97 -3.32 4.42 9.22
N THR A 98 -2.21 3.69 9.22
CA THR A 98 -1.11 3.91 8.25
C THR A 98 -1.53 3.56 6.83
N THR A 99 -2.43 2.59 6.66
CA THR A 99 -3.02 2.25 5.36
C THR A 99 -4.00 3.32 4.90
N ARG A 100 -4.85 3.83 5.79
CA ARG A 100 -5.73 4.97 5.50
C ARG A 100 -4.95 6.25 5.20
N GLU A 101 -3.83 6.49 5.87
CA GLU A 101 -2.94 7.62 5.58
C GLU A 101 -2.34 7.51 4.17
N LEU A 102 -1.81 6.34 3.81
CA LEU A 102 -1.30 6.07 2.47
C LEU A 102 -2.38 6.31 1.41
N ALA A 103 -3.58 5.81 1.66
CA ALA A 103 -4.75 6.00 0.82
C ALA A 103 -5.11 7.47 0.63
N ALA A 104 -5.17 8.23 1.73
CA ALA A 104 -5.48 9.65 1.73
C ALA A 104 -4.54 10.45 0.83
N ARG A 105 -3.27 10.04 0.73
CA ARG A 105 -2.26 10.68 -0.13
C ARG A 105 -2.43 10.32 -1.62
N HIS A 106 -2.90 9.13 -1.94
CA HIS A 106 -2.83 8.57 -3.30
C HIS A 106 -4.16 8.37 -4.02
N ALA A 107 -5.27 8.17 -3.31
CA ALA A 107 -6.54 7.80 -3.92
C ALA A 107 -6.98 8.83 -4.98
N GLU A 108 -7.57 8.38 -6.08
CA GLU A 108 -8.19 9.31 -7.03
C GLU A 108 -9.49 9.89 -6.47
N THR A 109 -9.73 11.18 -6.71
CA THR A 109 -10.91 11.91 -6.19
C THR A 109 -12.05 12.06 -7.19
N GLY A 110 -12.02 11.30 -8.29
CA GLY A 110 -13.07 11.34 -9.32
C GLY A 110 -14.41 10.75 -8.86
N ASP A 111 -14.40 9.88 -7.85
CA ASP A 111 -15.60 9.28 -7.24
C ASP A 111 -16.02 10.09 -5.99
N THR A 112 -17.27 10.53 -5.94
CA THR A 112 -17.82 11.29 -4.81
C THR A 112 -17.73 10.52 -3.49
N ARG A 113 -17.82 9.18 -3.53
CA ARG A 113 -17.68 8.34 -2.34
C ARG A 113 -16.28 8.44 -1.72
N VAL A 114 -15.25 8.64 -2.54
CA VAL A 114 -13.88 8.88 -2.07
C VAL A 114 -13.80 10.22 -1.37
N VAL A 115 -14.33 11.28 -2.00
CA VAL A 115 -14.30 12.63 -1.42
C VAL A 115 -15.08 12.69 -0.11
N ASP A 116 -16.24 12.04 -0.04
CA ASP A 116 -17.04 11.97 1.18
C ASP A 116 -16.35 11.19 2.30
N GLN A 117 -15.69 10.08 1.96
CA GLN A 117 -14.89 9.33 2.93
C GLN A 117 -13.70 10.16 3.43
N LEU A 118 -13.02 10.89 2.57
CA LEU A 118 -11.97 11.83 2.97
C LEU A 118 -12.51 12.88 3.95
N ARG A 119 -13.65 13.52 3.64
CA ARG A 119 -14.28 14.47 4.59
C ARG A 119 -14.60 13.84 5.94
N ARG A 120 -15.10 12.60 5.94
CA ARG A 120 -15.38 11.85 7.18
C ARG A 120 -14.11 11.64 8.00
N LEU A 121 -13.03 11.13 7.39
CA LEU A 121 -11.74 10.94 8.05
C LEU A 121 -11.17 12.25 8.59
N ALA A 122 -11.32 13.37 7.87
CA ALA A 122 -10.85 14.67 8.32
C ALA A 122 -11.64 15.25 9.51
N ALA A 123 -12.89 14.85 9.68
CA ALA A 123 -13.79 15.32 10.74
C ALA A 123 -13.92 14.35 11.93
N ASP A 124 -13.42 13.13 11.81
CA ASP A 124 -13.52 12.11 12.86
C ASP A 124 -12.54 12.39 14.01
N PRO A 125 -13.02 12.73 15.23
CA PRO A 125 -12.16 13.02 16.37
C PRO A 125 -11.39 11.79 16.89
N ALA A 126 -11.79 10.58 16.53
CA ALA A 126 -11.09 9.35 16.90
C ALA A 126 -10.02 8.93 15.88
N GLU A 127 -9.94 9.61 14.74
CA GLU A 127 -8.95 9.32 13.71
C GLU A 127 -7.58 9.93 14.03
N GLU A 128 -6.52 9.27 13.58
CA GLU A 128 -5.14 9.65 13.83
C GLU A 128 -4.77 10.97 13.14
N ALA A 129 -3.92 11.76 13.81
CA ALA A 129 -3.57 13.11 13.38
C ALA A 129 -2.88 13.13 12.01
N GLU A 130 -2.06 12.12 11.72
CA GLU A 130 -1.37 11.94 10.45
C GLU A 130 -2.35 11.69 9.30
N VAL A 131 -3.38 10.87 9.54
CA VAL A 131 -4.46 10.61 8.57
C VAL A 131 -5.25 11.89 8.32
N GLN A 132 -5.71 12.56 9.38
CA GLN A 132 -6.43 13.84 9.25
C GLN A 132 -5.60 14.88 8.49
N THR A 133 -4.30 14.96 8.77
CA THR A 133 -3.38 15.88 8.09
C THR A 133 -3.24 15.54 6.61
N ALA A 134 -3.05 14.27 6.28
CA ALA A 134 -2.97 13.80 4.90
C ALA A 134 -4.25 14.12 4.12
N VAL A 135 -5.41 13.93 4.75
CA VAL A 135 -6.70 14.20 4.11
C VAL A 135 -6.98 15.69 3.95
N ARG A 136 -6.79 16.51 4.99
CA ARG A 136 -6.98 17.98 4.93
C ARG A 136 -6.07 18.64 3.90
N SER A 137 -4.93 18.05 3.59
CA SER A 137 -4.05 18.53 2.51
C SER A 137 -4.62 18.29 1.11
N ARG A 138 -5.64 17.43 0.99
CA ARG A 138 -6.23 16.97 -0.28
C ARG A 138 -7.60 17.56 -0.56
N ILE A 139 -8.42 17.73 0.47
CA ILE A 139 -9.70 18.43 0.36
C ILE A 139 -9.45 19.91 0.68
N GLY A 140 -9.78 20.81 -0.26
CA GLY A 140 -9.72 22.25 0.01
C GLY A 140 -10.59 22.62 1.22
N PRO A 141 -10.44 23.83 1.78
CA PRO A 141 -11.28 24.28 2.90
C PRO A 141 -12.75 24.05 2.54
N ASP A 142 -13.52 23.47 3.45
CA ASP A 142 -14.96 23.25 3.26
C ASP A 142 -15.59 24.58 2.88
N THR A 143 -16.00 24.73 1.62
CA THR A 143 -16.88 25.83 1.24
C THR A 143 -18.25 25.47 1.82
N PRO A 144 -18.74 26.17 2.85
CA PRO A 144 -20.06 25.89 3.39
C PRO A 144 -21.07 26.07 2.27
N THR A 145 -21.86 25.03 2.01
CA THR A 145 -23.00 25.14 1.09
C THR A 145 -24.05 25.98 1.81
N VAL A 146 -24.24 27.21 1.32
CA VAL A 146 -25.27 28.15 1.78
C VAL A 146 -26.66 27.62 1.44
#